data_AF-A1WFA1-F1
#
_entry.id   AF-A1WFA1-F1
#
_cell.length_a   1.000
_cell.length_b   1.000
_cell.length_c   1.000
_cell.angle_alpha   90.00
_cell.angle_beta   90.00
_cell.angle_gamma   90.00
#
_symmetry.space_group_name_H-M   'P 1'
#
loop_
_entity.id
_entity.type
_entity.pdbx_description
1 polymer ?
#
loop_
_entity_poly.entity_id
_entity_poly.type
_entity_poly.pdbx_seq_one_letter_code
_entity_poly.pdbx_strand_id
1 'polypeptide(L)'
;MPLNLCDYENKTSDAIKAFWQTRDDARSKQKESGKADQGERAAVTGGKNMHGVSRLVVDLVKANGLPNAQVHQQRAVLTLPGYFRPTKLWDLLVIDNGRLIAAVEFKSHVGPSFGNDFNNRTGSPG
;
A
#
# COMPACT_ATOMS: atom_id res chain seq x y z
N MET A 1 21.65 11.27 15.12
CA MET A 1 21.90 10.17 14.17
C MET A 1 21.44 10.63 12.80
N PRO A 2 22.25 10.52 11.74
CA PRO A 2 21.76 10.75 10.38
C PRO A 2 20.68 9.70 10.04
N LEU A 3 19.69 10.11 9.24
CA LEU A 3 18.67 9.19 8.74
C LEU A 3 19.32 8.14 7.82
N ASN A 4 19.02 6.87 8.04
CA ASN A 4 19.37 5.78 7.13
C ASN A 4 18.22 5.58 6.15
N LEU A 5 18.43 5.99 4.90
CA LEU A 5 17.39 5.89 3.86
C LEU A 5 17.34 4.52 3.16
N CYS A 6 18.04 3.50 3.68
CA CYS A 6 17.88 2.11 3.24
C CYS A 6 18.05 1.84 1.74
N ASP A 7 18.87 2.63 1.03
CA ASP A 7 18.99 2.56 -0.42
C ASP A 7 17.62 2.72 -1.14
N TYR A 8 16.83 3.68 -0.66
CA TYR A 8 15.43 3.83 -1.09
C TYR A 8 15.29 4.02 -2.60
N GLU A 9 16.26 4.61 -3.29
CA GLU A 9 16.18 4.88 -4.73
C GLU A 9 16.12 3.59 -5.54
N ASN A 10 17.06 2.68 -5.30
CA ASN A 10 17.09 1.38 -5.95
C ASN A 10 15.88 0.53 -5.55
N LYS A 11 15.56 0.48 -4.24
CA LYS A 11 14.40 -0.27 -3.75
C LYS A 11 13.07 0.27 -4.28
N THR A 12 12.95 1.57 -4.46
CA THR A 12 11.77 2.21 -5.07
C THR A 12 11.68 1.84 -6.55
N SER A 13 12.79 1.92 -7.28
CA SER A 13 12.86 1.50 -8.68
C SER A 13 12.41 0.04 -8.85
N ASP A 14 12.91 -0.87 -8.01
CA ASP A 14 12.54 -2.27 -8.05
C ASP A 14 11.09 -2.52 -7.62
N ALA A 15 10.58 -1.79 -6.63
CA ALA A 15 9.18 -1.84 -6.25
C ALA A 15 8.25 -1.39 -7.39
N ILE A 16 8.63 -0.34 -8.13
CA ILE A 16 7.87 0.14 -9.29
C ILE A 16 7.89 -0.90 -10.42
N LYS A 17 9.05 -1.50 -10.72
CA LYS A 17 9.14 -2.58 -11.72
C LYS A 17 8.26 -3.77 -11.33
N ALA A 18 8.33 -4.20 -10.07
CA ALA A 18 7.53 -5.30 -9.55
C ALA A 18 6.01 -4.99 -9.60
N PHE A 19 5.62 -3.74 -9.35
CA PHE A 19 4.24 -3.27 -9.50
C PHE A 19 3.73 -3.47 -10.93
N TRP A 20 4.49 -3.01 -11.93
CA TRP A 20 4.10 -3.16 -13.34
C TRP A 20 4.12 -4.62 -13.80
N GLN A 21 5.17 -5.38 -13.46
CA GLN A 21 5.26 -6.79 -13.81
C GLN A 21 4.06 -7.59 -13.26
N THR A 22 3.69 -7.38 -12.00
CA THR A 22 2.55 -8.06 -11.37
C THR A 22 1.24 -7.78 -12.12
N ARG A 23 1.06 -6.56 -12.63
CA ARG A 23 -0.12 -6.17 -13.41
C ARG A 23 -0.12 -6.82 -14.80
N ASP A 24 1.02 -6.85 -15.47
CA ASP A 24 1.15 -7.47 -16.79
C ASP A 24 0.96 -8.99 -16.72
N ASP A 25 1.47 -9.64 -15.67
CA ASP A 25 1.26 -11.07 -15.41
C ASP A 25 -0.23 -11.36 -15.16
N ALA A 26 -0.90 -10.51 -14.36
CA ALA A 26 -2.34 -10.64 -14.10
C ALA A 26 -3.17 -10.47 -15.37
N ARG A 27 -2.82 -9.50 -16.23
CA ARG A 27 -3.45 -9.28 -17.54
C ARG A 27 -3.25 -10.48 -18.47
N SER A 28 -2.05 -11.05 -18.50
CA SER A 28 -1.72 -12.21 -19.35
C SER A 28 -2.52 -13.44 -18.92
N LYS A 29 -2.56 -13.73 -17.61
CA LYS A 29 -3.40 -14.80 -17.04
C LYS A 29 -4.89 -14.61 -17.32
N GLN A 30 -5.37 -13.36 -17.33
CA GLN A 30 -6.76 -13.07 -17.67
C GLN A 30 -7.08 -13.46 -19.12
N LYS A 31 -6.21 -13.09 -20.07
CA LYS A 31 -6.36 -13.45 -21.48
C LYS A 31 -6.41 -14.96 -21.69
N GLU A 32 -5.54 -15.70 -21.01
CA GLU A 32 -5.51 -17.17 -21.06
C GLU A 32 -6.77 -17.81 -20.45
N SER A 33 -7.34 -17.20 -19.41
CA SER A 33 -8.53 -17.74 -18.71
C SER A 33 -9.87 -17.50 -19.43
N GLY A 34 -9.90 -16.69 -20.50
CA GLY A 34 -11.10 -16.37 -21.28
C GLY A 34 -12.20 -15.58 -20.54
N LYS A 35 -11.99 -15.19 -19.27
CA LYS A 35 -12.95 -14.43 -18.47
C LYS A 35 -12.69 -12.93 -18.58
N ALA A 36 -13.47 -12.26 -19.44
CA ALA A 36 -13.21 -10.90 -19.90
C ALA A 36 -13.30 -9.78 -18.84
N ASP A 37 -13.85 -9.98 -17.64
CA ASP A 37 -14.24 -8.82 -16.80
C ASP A 37 -13.74 -8.78 -15.34
N GLN A 38 -12.82 -9.66 -14.92
CA GLN A 38 -12.36 -9.66 -13.52
C GLN A 38 -10.89 -9.27 -13.29
N GLY A 39 -10.04 -9.16 -14.32
CA GLY A 39 -8.59 -9.05 -14.12
C GLY A 39 -8.08 -7.69 -13.65
N GLU A 40 -8.57 -6.56 -14.15
CA GLU A 40 -8.16 -5.23 -13.65
C GLU A 40 -8.61 -5.04 -12.20
N ARG A 41 -9.79 -5.54 -11.81
CA ARG A 41 -10.22 -5.55 -10.41
C ARG A 41 -9.41 -6.54 -9.57
N ALA A 42 -9.12 -7.74 -10.05
CA ALA A 42 -8.32 -8.75 -9.32
C ALA A 42 -6.84 -8.33 -9.14
N ALA A 43 -6.26 -7.64 -10.12
CA ALA A 43 -4.92 -7.04 -10.03
C ALA A 43 -4.86 -5.91 -9.00
N VAL A 44 -5.99 -5.24 -8.75
CA VAL A 44 -6.13 -4.14 -7.77
C VAL A 44 -6.55 -4.66 -6.38
N THR A 45 -7.43 -5.66 -6.29
CA THR A 45 -7.93 -6.21 -5.02
C THR A 45 -7.02 -7.26 -4.40
N GLY A 46 -6.07 -7.82 -5.16
CA GLY A 46 -5.11 -8.79 -4.66
C GLY A 46 -4.09 -8.21 -3.67
N GLY A 47 -3.99 -6.88 -3.52
CA GLY A 47 -3.12 -6.19 -2.54
C GLY A 47 -1.61 -6.42 -2.70
N LYS A 48 -1.19 -7.32 -3.59
CA LYS A 48 0.22 -7.72 -3.79
C LYS A 48 1.02 -6.71 -4.62
N ASN A 49 0.35 -5.89 -5.42
CA ASN A 49 0.98 -4.91 -6.30
C ASN A 49 1.76 -3.82 -5.51
N MET A 50 1.29 -3.44 -4.31
CA MET A 50 1.96 -2.45 -3.45
C MET A 50 2.92 -3.08 -2.42
N HIS A 51 3.16 -4.39 -2.47
CA HIS A 51 3.98 -5.07 -1.46
C HIS A 51 5.43 -4.58 -1.42
N GLY A 52 6.01 -4.25 -2.60
CA GLY A 52 7.35 -3.66 -2.68
C GLY A 52 7.46 -2.33 -1.95
N VAL A 53 6.45 -1.47 -2.07
CA VAL A 53 6.39 -0.17 -1.39
C VAL A 53 6.18 -0.34 0.12
N SER A 54 5.29 -1.26 0.52
CA SER A 54 5.10 -1.60 1.94
C SER A 54 6.40 -2.10 2.59
N ARG A 55 7.14 -2.98 1.91
CA ARG A 55 8.44 -3.48 2.38
C ARG A 55 9.48 -2.37 2.54
N LEU A 56 9.54 -1.42 1.61
CA LEU A 56 10.42 -0.26 1.72
C LEU A 56 10.12 0.55 2.98
N VAL A 57 8.85 0.81 3.27
CA VAL A 57 8.43 1.53 4.49
C VAL A 57 8.85 0.77 5.75
N VAL A 58 8.70 -0.56 5.77
CA VAL A 58 9.16 -1.40 6.90
C VAL A 58 10.67 -1.28 7.09
N ASP A 59 11.44 -1.37 6.01
CA ASP A 59 12.90 -1.28 6.05
C ASP A 59 13.36 0.08 6.60
N LEU A 60 12.71 1.18 6.18
CA LEU A 60 12.98 2.52 6.68
C LEU A 60 12.70 2.66 8.18
N VAL A 61 11.56 2.14 8.66
CA VAL A 61 11.21 2.17 10.08
C VAL A 61 12.27 1.44 10.91
N LYS A 62 12.67 0.24 10.50
CA LYS A 62 13.64 -0.58 11.22
C LYS A 62 15.04 0.05 11.26
N ALA A 63 15.47 0.68 10.17
CA ALA A 63 16.81 1.25 10.08
C ALA A 63 17.01 2.55 10.85
N ASN A 64 15.94 3.23 11.27
CA ASN A 64 15.99 4.55 11.89
C ASN A 64 15.67 4.55 13.39
N GLY A 65 15.97 3.46 14.10
CA GLY A 65 15.93 3.44 15.56
C GLY A 65 14.65 2.87 16.17
N LEU A 66 13.81 2.21 15.37
CA LEU A 66 12.67 1.43 15.85
C LEU A 66 12.84 -0.08 15.54
N PRO A 67 13.92 -0.73 16.01
CA PRO A 67 14.19 -2.15 15.69
C PRO A 67 13.13 -3.10 16.28
N ASN A 68 12.49 -2.70 17.39
CA ASN A 68 11.45 -3.47 18.07
C ASN A 68 10.03 -3.03 17.71
N ALA A 69 9.87 -2.05 16.80
CA ALA A 69 8.54 -1.62 16.41
C ALA A 69 7.78 -2.79 15.76
N GLN A 70 6.57 -2.97 16.23
CA GLN A 70 5.63 -3.92 15.68
C GLN A 70 5.02 -3.29 14.43
N VAL A 71 5.41 -3.81 13.27
CA VAL A 71 4.84 -3.41 11.99
C VAL A 71 3.72 -4.36 11.63
N HIS A 72 2.48 -3.93 11.83
CA HIS A 72 1.30 -4.73 11.52
C HIS A 72 0.90 -4.50 10.06
N GLN A 73 0.70 -5.60 9.31
CA GLN A 73 0.26 -5.60 7.91
C GLN A 73 -0.96 -6.52 7.67
N GLN A 74 -1.43 -7.23 8.70
CA GLN A 74 -2.54 -8.17 8.60
C GLN A 74 -3.83 -7.54 9.12
N ARG A 75 -4.90 -7.60 8.32
CA ARG A 75 -6.22 -6.98 8.56
C ARG A 75 -6.80 -7.17 9.97
N ALA A 76 -6.50 -8.28 10.63
CA ALA A 76 -7.03 -8.59 11.97
C ALA A 76 -6.59 -7.61 13.07
N VAL A 77 -5.53 -6.82 12.85
CA VAL A 77 -4.92 -5.94 13.87
C VAL A 77 -4.82 -4.47 13.40
N LEU A 78 -5.48 -4.10 12.29
CA LEU A 78 -5.33 -2.77 11.66
C LEU A 78 -6.48 -1.80 11.98
N THR A 79 -7.41 -2.19 12.85
CA THR A 79 -8.58 -1.39 13.20
C THR A 79 -8.22 -0.36 14.25
N LEU A 80 -8.16 0.91 13.85
CA LEU A 80 -8.12 2.04 14.77
C LEU A 80 -9.48 2.75 14.79
N PRO A 81 -9.90 3.32 15.93
CA PRO A 81 -11.07 4.18 15.99
C PRO A 81 -10.92 5.33 15.00
N GLY A 82 -11.86 5.48 14.07
CA GLY A 82 -11.90 6.60 13.14
C GLY A 82 -12.96 7.61 13.55
N TYR A 83 -12.69 8.90 13.34
CA TYR A 83 -13.64 9.97 13.66
C TYR A 83 -14.92 9.90 12.81
N PHE A 84 -14.80 9.58 11.52
CA PHE A 84 -15.94 9.49 10.57
C PHE A 84 -16.41 8.07 10.28
N ARG A 85 -15.63 7.05 10.66
CA ARG A 85 -16.00 5.63 10.53
C ARG A 85 -15.54 4.90 11.80
N PRO A 86 -16.43 4.19 12.51
CA PRO A 86 -16.10 3.53 13.79
C PRO A 86 -14.89 2.59 13.70
N THR A 87 -14.66 2.03 12.51
CA THR A 87 -13.51 1.18 12.21
C THR A 87 -12.90 1.61 10.87
N LYS A 88 -11.61 2.01 10.90
CA LYS A 88 -10.81 2.17 9.69
C LYS A 88 -9.72 1.10 9.69
N LEU A 89 -9.64 0.36 8.57
CA LEU A 89 -8.54 -0.57 8.31
C LEU A 89 -7.43 0.19 7.58
N TRP A 90 -6.28 0.30 8.21
CA TRP A 90 -5.06 0.83 7.60
C TRP A 90 -4.31 -0.28 6.85
N ASP A 91 -3.41 0.06 5.94
CA ASP A 91 -2.57 -0.93 5.25
C ASP A 91 -1.34 -1.32 6.06
N LEU A 92 -0.80 -0.37 6.83
CA LEU A 92 0.35 -0.57 7.70
C LEU A 92 0.23 0.29 8.95
N LEU A 93 0.43 -0.34 10.11
CA LEU A 93 0.58 0.36 11.39
C LEU A 93 1.98 0.12 11.94
N VAL A 94 2.61 1.18 12.45
CA VAL A 94 3.85 1.11 13.21
C VAL A 94 3.52 1.42 14.67
N ILE A 95 3.70 0.43 15.53
CA ILE A 95 3.50 0.56 16.98
C ILE A 95 4.85 0.34 17.66
N ASP A 96 5.21 1.25 18.56
CA ASP A 96 6.39 1.11 19.41
C ASP A 96 5.99 1.32 20.87
N ASN A 97 6.38 0.38 21.74
CA ASN A 97 6.07 0.43 23.18
C ASN A 97 4.58 0.71 23.50
N GLY A 98 3.67 0.06 22.76
CA GLY A 98 2.22 0.22 22.93
C GLY A 98 1.65 1.54 22.43
N ARG A 99 2.45 2.37 21.75
CA ARG A 99 2.03 3.66 21.18
C ARG A 99 2.04 3.59 19.66
N LEU A 100 0.98 4.13 19.05
CA LEU A 100 0.92 4.29 17.60
C LEU A 100 1.91 5.38 17.16
N ILE A 101 2.85 5.02 16.31
CA ILE A 101 3.85 5.93 15.74
C ILE A 101 3.44 6.40 14.35
N ALA A 102 2.91 5.49 13.53
CA ALA A 102 2.46 5.82 12.18
C ALA A 102 1.31 4.90 11.73
N ALA A 103 0.39 5.48 10.97
CA ALA A 103 -0.64 4.75 10.25
C ALA A 103 -0.55 5.13 8.77
N VAL A 104 -0.34 4.13 7.91
CA VAL A 104 -0.02 4.32 6.49
C VAL A 104 -1.08 3.65 5.63
N GLU A 105 -1.46 4.35 4.57
CA GLU A 105 -2.43 3.92 3.56
C GLU A 105 -1.76 4.01 2.19
N PHE A 106 -1.74 2.90 1.45
CA PHE A 106 -1.19 2.82 0.10
C PHE A 106 -2.31 2.90 -0.93
N LYS A 107 -2.15 3.75 -1.93
CA LYS A 107 -3.12 3.90 -3.01
C LYS A 107 -2.43 3.85 -4.37
N SER A 108 -2.81 2.87 -5.19
CA SER A 108 -2.44 2.84 -6.59
C SER A 108 -3.46 3.65 -7.41
N HIS A 109 -3.04 4.78 -7.96
CA HIS A 109 -3.89 5.61 -8.83
C HIS A 109 -3.85 5.15 -10.29
N VAL A 110 -4.03 3.85 -10.54
CA VAL A 110 -3.96 3.27 -11.90
C VAL A 110 -5.14 2.32 -12.11
N GLY A 111 -6.04 2.65 -13.04
CA GLY A 111 -7.22 1.84 -13.39
C GLY A 111 -8.38 2.67 -13.96
N PRO A 112 -9.43 2.03 -14.51
CA PRO A 112 -10.55 2.69 -15.21
C PRO A 112 -11.37 3.64 -14.32
N SER A 113 -11.22 3.56 -12.99
CA SER A 113 -11.91 4.41 -12.01
C SER A 113 -11.09 5.62 -11.54
N PHE A 114 -9.92 5.91 -12.14
CA PHE A 114 -9.10 7.09 -11.79
C PHE A 114 -9.91 8.40 -11.81
N GLY A 115 -10.78 8.59 -12.81
CA GLY A 115 -11.64 9.77 -12.90
C GLY A 115 -12.66 9.91 -11.76
N ASN A 116 -13.26 8.81 -11.30
CA ASN A 116 -14.20 8.83 -10.15
C ASN A 116 -13.47 9.07 -8.83
N ASP A 117 -12.25 8.54 -8.67
CA ASP A 117 -11.49 8.60 -7.42
C ASP A 117 -10.77 9.95 -7.25
N PHE A 118 -10.44 10.65 -8.35
CA PHE A 118 -9.91 12.02 -8.34
C PHE A 118 -10.96 13.03 -7.87
N ASN A 119 -12.18 12.96 -8.43
CA ASN A 119 -13.27 13.88 -8.06
C ASN A 119 -13.72 13.76 -6.59
N ASN A 120 -13.51 12.61 -5.95
CA ASN A 120 -13.77 12.41 -4.51
C ASN A 120 -12.60 12.81 -3.59
N ARG A 121 -11.44 13.22 -4.13
CA ARG A 121 -10.22 13.55 -3.35
C ARG A 121 -9.80 15.01 -3.43
N THR A 122 -10.10 15.70 -4.52
CA THR A 122 -9.98 17.16 -4.59
C THR A 122 -11.27 17.78 -4.10
N GLY A 123 -11.31 18.17 -2.82
CA GLY A 123 -12.44 18.92 -2.28
C GLY A 123 -12.78 20.08 -3.22
N SER A 124 -14.05 20.17 -3.63
CA SER A 124 -14.57 21.37 -4.26
C SER A 124 -14.37 22.52 -3.27
N PRO A 125 -13.71 23.64 -3.63
CA PRO A 125 -13.80 24.84 -2.84
C PRO A 125 -15.23 25.37 -3.02
N GLY A 126 -16.00 25.33 -1.94
CA GLY A 126 -17.31 25.95 -1.80
C GLY A 126 -17.41 26.53 -0.41
#